data_AF-A0AAN8IKF5-F1
#
_entry.id   AF-A0AAN8IKF5-F1
#
_cell.length_a   1.000
_cell.length_b   1.000
_cell.length_c   1.000
_cell.angle_alpha   90.00
_cell.angle_beta   90.00
_cell.angle_gamma   90.00
#
_symmetry.space_group_name_H-M   'P 1'
#
loop_
_entity.id
_entity.type
_entity.pdbx_description
1 polymer ?
#
loop_
_entity_poly.entity_id
_entity_poly.type
_entity_poly.pdbx_seq_one_letter_code
_entity_poly.pdbx_strand_id
1 'polypeptide(L)'
;MESGKWPSPLPLSFEYINREGIYLIEAGSAIYLYISSHSDVQLVQDLFGCSYPQVDEQSFRVYDNPFSEKVHAFVRHVTALKFYLGPVIVVKEDSAIREAVMRRFVDDRSESTHSYVEFLQHIKREIGN
;
A
#
# COMPACT_ATOMS: atom_id res chain seq x y z
N MET A 1 2.33 22.96 -5.38
CA MET A 1 2.74 21.59 -5.03
C MET A 1 3.93 21.26 -5.89
N GLU A 2 5.09 20.94 -5.31
CA GLU A 2 6.27 20.56 -6.09
C GLU A 2 6.01 19.21 -6.75
N SER A 3 5.68 19.23 -8.05
CA SER A 3 5.57 18.03 -8.87
C SER A 3 6.88 17.25 -8.81
N GLY A 4 6.83 15.95 -8.51
CA GLY A 4 7.99 15.05 -8.54
C GLY A 4 8.68 14.77 -7.19
N LYS A 5 8.22 15.34 -6.07
CA LYS A 5 8.78 15.04 -4.74
C LYS A 5 8.35 13.67 -4.19
N TRP A 6 7.10 13.28 -4.45
CA TRP A 6 6.45 12.10 -3.87
C TRP A 6 6.02 11.10 -4.95
N PRO A 7 5.88 9.79 -4.61
CA PRO A 7 5.35 8.80 -5.53
C PRO A 7 3.95 9.18 -6.02
N SER A 8 3.68 8.93 -7.31
CA SER A 8 2.33 9.07 -7.87
C SER A 8 1.41 7.97 -7.33
N PRO A 9 0.13 8.26 -7.07
CA PRO A 9 -0.85 7.24 -6.74
C PRO A 9 -0.96 6.19 -7.85
N LEU A 10 -1.18 4.94 -7.45
CA LEU A 10 -1.47 3.83 -8.35
C LEU A 10 -2.98 3.49 -8.27
N PRO A 11 -3.58 2.94 -9.34
CA PRO A 11 -4.93 2.38 -9.26
C PRO A 11 -5.01 1.25 -8.22
N LEU A 12 -6.21 1.00 -7.71
CA LEU A 12 -6.45 0.01 -6.66
C LEU A 12 -6.71 -1.36 -7.28
N SER A 13 -5.75 -1.84 -8.06
CA SER A 13 -5.71 -3.19 -8.64
C SER A 13 -4.37 -3.86 -8.33
N PHE A 14 -4.42 -5.17 -8.09
CA PHE A 14 -3.25 -6.00 -7.91
C PHE A 14 -2.32 -6.02 -9.14
N GLU A 15 -2.81 -5.64 -10.32
CA GLU A 15 -1.98 -5.54 -11.54
C GLU A 15 -0.81 -4.55 -11.40
N TYR A 16 -0.92 -3.56 -10.52
CA TYR A 16 0.12 -2.57 -10.25
C TYR A 16 1.09 -2.98 -9.12
N ILE A 17 0.88 -4.15 -8.53
CA ILE A 17 1.73 -4.68 -7.45
C ILE A 17 2.84 -5.55 -8.04
N ASN A 18 4.06 -5.05 -7.91
CA ASN A 18 5.28 -5.72 -8.30
C ASN A 18 5.78 -6.60 -7.13
N ARG A 19 6.35 -7.76 -7.47
CA ARG A 19 6.94 -8.73 -6.53
C ARG A 19 8.13 -8.15 -5.74
N GLU A 20 8.78 -7.12 -6.27
CA GLU A 20 9.94 -6.47 -5.66
C GLU A 20 9.58 -5.13 -4.97
N GLY A 21 8.29 -4.79 -4.92
CA GLY A 21 7.81 -3.50 -4.44
C GLY A 21 7.41 -3.46 -2.96
N ILE A 22 7.52 -2.25 -2.40
CA ILE A 22 6.96 -1.88 -1.09
C ILE A 22 5.92 -0.79 -1.34
N TYR A 23 4.72 -0.96 -0.79
CA TYR A 23 3.57 -0.13 -1.09
C TYR A 23 2.97 0.49 0.17
N LEU A 24 2.59 1.76 0.07
CA LEU A 24 1.78 2.44 1.08
C LEU A 24 0.33 2.49 0.61
N ILE A 25 -0.58 1.92 1.38
CA ILE A 25 -2.02 2.00 1.14
C ILE A 25 -2.66 2.79 2.27
N GLU A 26 -3.36 3.84 1.90
CA GLU A 26 -4.05 4.71 2.83
C GLU A 26 -5.55 4.35 2.83
N ALA A 27 -6.09 3.93 3.99
CA ALA A 27 -7.44 3.36 4.09
C ALA A 27 -8.36 4.07 5.11
N GLY A 28 -8.12 5.34 5.40
CA GLY A 28 -8.86 6.20 6.33
C GLY A 28 -8.63 5.84 7.80
N SER A 29 -8.92 4.59 8.18
CA SER A 29 -8.78 4.05 9.54
C SER A 29 -7.37 3.57 9.88
N ALA A 30 -6.54 3.31 8.87
CA ALA A 30 -5.16 2.87 9.02
C ALA A 30 -4.35 3.19 7.76
N ILE A 31 -3.02 3.13 7.89
CA ILE A 31 -2.09 3.10 6.77
C ILE A 31 -1.44 1.73 6.76
N TYR A 32 -1.45 1.06 5.61
CA TYR A 32 -0.78 -0.22 5.44
C TYR A 32 0.54 0.00 4.71
N LEU A 33 1.62 -0.55 5.25
CA LEU A 33 2.87 -0.74 4.54
C LEU A 33 2.94 -2.19 4.10
N TYR A 34 2.58 -2.44 2.84
CA TYR A 34 2.61 -3.76 2.25
C TYR A 34 4.00 -4.05 1.68
N ILE A 35 4.57 -5.20 2.04
CA ILE A 35 5.90 -5.63 1.63
C ILE A 35 5.76 -6.93 0.84
N SER A 36 6.10 -6.90 -0.44
CA SER A 36 6.15 -8.11 -1.25
C SER A 36 7.30 -9.01 -0.79
N SER A 37 7.12 -10.33 -0.90
CA SER A 37 8.08 -11.36 -0.45
C SER A 37 9.46 -11.29 -1.12
N HIS A 38 9.53 -10.70 -2.31
CA HIS A 38 10.77 -10.54 -3.08
C HIS A 38 11.20 -9.06 -3.13
N SER A 39 10.75 -8.23 -2.19
CA SER A 39 11.17 -6.82 -2.09
C SER A 39 12.69 -6.72 -2.07
N ASP A 40 13.22 -5.66 -2.70
CA ASP A 40 14.65 -5.40 -2.72
C ASP A 40 15.24 -5.41 -1.30
N VAL A 41 16.27 -6.24 -1.11
CA VAL A 41 16.86 -6.51 0.21
C VAL A 41 17.45 -5.24 0.83
N GLN A 42 18.03 -4.35 0.02
CA GLN A 42 18.59 -3.10 0.50
C GLN A 42 17.48 -2.15 0.95
N LEU A 43 16.40 -2.03 0.17
CA LEU A 43 15.24 -1.21 0.57
C LEU A 43 14.60 -1.72 1.86
N VAL A 44 14.46 -3.03 2.03
CA VAL A 44 13.92 -3.63 3.26
C VAL A 44 14.87 -3.35 4.44
N GLN A 45 16.17 -3.55 4.27
CA GLN A 45 17.17 -3.29 5.30
C GLN A 45 17.20 -1.79 5.70
N ASP A 46 17.15 -0.89 4.74
CA ASP A 46 17.17 0.56 4.97
C ASP A 46 15.89 1.04 5.67
N LEU A 47 14.74 0.46 5.35
CA LEU A 47 13.46 0.88 5.91
C LEU A 47 13.12 0.23 7.26
N PHE A 48 13.49 -1.04 7.45
CA PHE A 48 13.08 -1.84 8.61
C PHE A 48 14.25 -2.26 9.51
N GLY A 49 15.50 -2.03 9.11
CA GLY A 49 16.69 -2.36 9.89
C GLY A 49 16.98 -3.87 10.00
N CYS A 50 16.25 -4.71 9.28
CA CYS A 50 16.38 -6.17 9.30
C CYS A 50 16.01 -6.77 7.95
N SER A 51 16.20 -8.08 7.80
CA SER A 51 15.78 -8.82 6.61
C SER A 51 14.28 -9.09 6.59
N TYR A 52 13.67 -9.27 5.40
CA TYR A 52 12.22 -9.50 5.23
C TYR A 52 11.61 -10.52 6.21
N PRO A 53 12.20 -11.71 6.45
CA PRO A 53 11.62 -12.67 7.38
C PRO A 53 11.50 -12.15 8.81
N GLN A 54 12.42 -11.27 9.22
CA GLN A 54 12.51 -10.69 10.56
C GLN A 54 11.63 -9.44 10.73
N VAL A 55 11.07 -8.89 9.64
CA VAL A 55 10.20 -7.72 9.72
C VAL A 55 8.93 -8.09 10.51
N ASP A 56 8.63 -7.25 11.49
CA ASP A 56 7.47 -7.32 12.38
C ASP A 56 6.79 -5.93 12.50
N GLU A 57 5.75 -5.85 13.35
CA GLU A 57 4.99 -4.62 13.57
C GLU A 57 5.82 -3.48 14.18
N GLN A 58 6.90 -3.79 14.89
CA GLN A 58 7.77 -2.81 15.56
C GLN A 58 8.94 -2.35 14.67
N SER A 59 9.13 -3.01 13.53
CA SER A 59 10.26 -2.78 12.64
C SER A 59 10.16 -1.43 11.90
N PHE A 60 8.96 -0.86 11.75
CA PHE A 60 8.78 0.44 11.10
C PHE A 60 9.09 1.61 12.06
N ARG A 61 10.34 2.08 11.99
CA ARG A 61 10.85 3.24 12.74
C ARG A 61 11.86 4.00 11.88
N VAL A 62 12.16 5.24 12.27
CA VAL A 62 13.13 6.07 11.53
C VAL A 62 14.53 5.51 11.76
N TYR A 63 15.21 5.19 10.66
CA TYR A 63 16.62 4.80 10.63
C TYR A 63 17.45 5.92 10.00
N ASP A 64 18.73 6.01 10.37
CA ASP A 64 19.67 7.01 9.87
C ASP A 64 20.14 6.70 8.45
N ASN A 65 19.22 6.83 7.49
CA ASN A 65 19.51 6.77 6.06
C ASN A 65 18.45 7.56 5.24
N PRO A 66 18.81 8.04 4.04
CA PRO A 66 17.92 8.88 3.23
C PRO A 66 16.62 8.20 2.81
N PHE A 67 16.62 6.87 2.62
CA PHE A 67 15.43 6.14 2.18
C PHE A 67 14.38 6.09 3.30
N SER A 68 14.79 5.68 4.50
CA SER A 68 13.94 5.66 5.69
C SER A 68 13.35 7.03 5.98
N GLU A 69 14.18 8.08 5.99
CA GLU A 69 13.72 9.46 6.20
C GLU A 69 12.68 9.88 5.17
N LYS A 70 12.92 9.57 3.88
CA LYS A 70 12.01 9.91 2.79
C LYS A 70 10.67 9.20 2.90
N VAL A 71 10.66 7.89 3.22
CA VAL A 71 9.41 7.12 3.41
C VAL A 71 8.62 7.66 4.60
N HIS A 72 9.27 7.92 5.74
CA HIS A 72 8.60 8.50 6.91
C HIS A 72 8.08 9.91 6.64
N ALA A 73 8.81 10.72 5.87
CA ALA A 73 8.34 12.04 5.44
C ALA A 73 7.14 11.93 4.49
N PHE A 74 7.10 10.92 3.61
CA PHE A 74 5.95 10.65 2.76
C PHE A 74 4.73 10.22 3.57
N VAL A 75 4.90 9.35 4.57
CA VAL A 75 3.83 8.94 5.50
C VAL A 75 3.25 10.17 6.24
N ARG A 76 4.11 11.06 6.74
CA ARG A 76 3.67 12.34 7.34
C ARG A 76 2.94 13.23 6.34
N HIS A 77 3.40 13.27 5.09
CA HIS A 77 2.77 14.07 4.05
C HIS A 77 1.33 13.59 3.73
N VAL A 78 1.14 12.28 3.52
CA VAL A 78 -0.20 11.72 3.21
C VAL A 78 -1.17 11.78 4.40
N THR A 79 -0.66 12.04 5.60
CA THR A 79 -1.47 12.17 6.82
C THR A 79 -1.64 13.60 7.31
N ALA A 80 -0.97 14.59 6.70
CA ALA A 80 -0.82 15.93 7.27
C ALA A 80 -2.14 16.67 7.50
N LEU A 81 -3.17 16.39 6.70
CA LEU A 81 -4.47 17.08 6.77
C LEU A 81 -5.54 16.26 7.51
N LYS A 82 -5.16 15.19 8.20
CA LYS A 82 -6.12 14.27 8.80
C LYS A 82 -6.44 14.62 10.25
N PHE A 83 -7.73 14.61 10.56
CA PHE A 83 -8.25 14.75 11.92
C PHE A 83 -7.97 13.52 12.79
N TYR A 84 -7.81 12.34 12.18
CA TYR A 84 -7.46 11.10 12.85
C TYR A 84 -6.29 10.42 12.12
N LEU A 85 -5.25 10.09 12.87
CA LEU A 85 -4.13 9.28 12.42
C LEU A 85 -4.39 7.84 12.85
N GLY A 86 -4.89 7.03 11.93
CA GLY A 86 -4.88 5.57 12.10
C GLY A 86 -3.44 5.04 12.23
N PRO A 87 -3.25 3.85 12.81
CA PRO A 87 -1.91 3.27 12.95
C PRO A 87 -1.29 2.97 11.59
N VAL A 88 0.05 2.96 11.54
CA VAL A 88 0.79 2.35 10.44
C VAL A 88 0.92 0.85 10.75
N ILE A 89 0.39 0.02 9.87
CA ILE A 89 0.36 -1.44 10.00
C ILE A 89 1.29 -2.01 8.94
N VAL A 90 2.33 -2.72 9.38
CA VAL A 90 3.24 -3.45 8.48
C VAL A 90 2.60 -4.78 8.08
N VAL A 91 2.47 -5.03 6.79
CA VAL A 91 1.82 -6.23 6.24
C VAL A 91 2.77 -6.90 5.26
N LYS A 92 3.27 -8.09 5.63
CA LYS A 92 4.04 -8.93 4.72
C LYS A 92 3.12 -9.74 3.80
N GLU A 93 3.58 -10.03 2.59
CA GLU A 93 2.84 -10.87 1.63
C GLU A 93 2.51 -12.27 2.19
N ASP A 94 3.39 -12.85 2.98
CA ASP A 94 3.18 -14.16 3.62
C ASP A 94 2.49 -14.08 4.99
N SER A 95 2.06 -12.88 5.42
CA SER A 95 1.39 -12.70 6.71
C SER A 95 -0.09 -13.14 6.68
N ALA A 96 -0.57 -13.65 7.82
CA ALA A 96 -1.98 -13.99 8.01
C ALA A 96 -2.94 -12.80 7.84
N ILE A 97 -2.42 -11.56 7.95
CA ILE A 97 -3.19 -10.32 7.79
C ILE A 97 -3.12 -9.74 6.38
N ARG A 98 -2.51 -10.45 5.40
CA ARG A 98 -2.45 -10.01 3.99
C ARG A 98 -3.82 -9.63 3.42
N GLU A 99 -4.88 -10.34 3.82
CA GLU A 99 -6.25 -10.05 3.39
C GLU A 99 -6.73 -8.64 3.79
N ALA A 100 -6.11 -8.02 4.81
CA ALA A 100 -6.36 -6.64 5.12
C ALA A 100 -5.92 -5.71 3.98
N VAL A 101 -4.86 -6.03 3.23
CA VAL A 101 -4.41 -5.27 2.05
C VAL A 101 -5.22 -5.68 0.83
N MET A 102 -5.43 -6.98 0.59
CA MET A 102 -6.10 -7.47 -0.63
C MET A 102 -7.49 -6.89 -0.83
N ARG A 103 -8.28 -6.73 0.25
CA ARG A 103 -9.62 -6.12 0.20
C ARG A 103 -9.63 -4.65 -0.23
N ARG A 104 -8.48 -3.98 -0.36
CA ARG A 104 -8.39 -2.58 -0.82
C ARG A 104 -8.23 -2.49 -2.33
N PHE A 105 -7.94 -3.59 -3.03
CA PHE A 105 -7.88 -3.62 -4.48
C PHE A 105 -9.29 -3.69 -5.08
N VAL A 106 -10.04 -2.60 -4.92
CA VAL A 106 -11.46 -2.52 -5.29
C VAL A 106 -11.71 -2.51 -6.81
N ASP A 107 -10.67 -2.29 -7.61
CA ASP A 107 -10.78 -2.35 -9.07
C ASP A 107 -10.79 -3.80 -9.58
N ASP A 108 -10.30 -4.74 -8.76
CA ASP A 108 -10.26 -6.16 -9.08
C ASP A 108 -11.61 -6.84 -8.80
N ARG A 109 -11.80 -7.99 -9.47
CA ARG A 109 -12.94 -8.85 -9.20
C ARG A 109 -12.78 -9.56 -7.86
N SER A 110 -13.86 -9.64 -7.09
CA SER A 110 -13.92 -10.46 -5.87
C SER A 110 -15.00 -11.55 -5.98
N GLU A 111 -15.14 -12.41 -4.97
CA GLU A 111 -16.20 -13.43 -4.94
C GLU A 111 -17.61 -12.83 -5.02
N SER A 112 -17.79 -11.62 -4.48
CA SER A 112 -19.10 -10.96 -4.37
C SER A 112 -19.21 -9.68 -5.20
N THR A 113 -18.15 -9.25 -5.88
CA THR A 113 -18.13 -7.99 -6.64
C THR A 113 -17.54 -8.14 -8.03
N HIS A 114 -18.11 -7.41 -8.97
CA HIS A 114 -17.54 -7.19 -10.29
C HIS A 114 -16.21 -6.45 -10.20
N SER A 115 -15.31 -6.70 -11.16
CA SER A 115 -14.19 -5.78 -11.40
C SER A 115 -14.72 -4.42 -11.87
N TYR A 116 -13.87 -3.39 -11.80
CA TYR A 116 -14.22 -2.06 -12.30
C TYR A 116 -14.74 -2.09 -13.75
N VAL A 117 -14.08 -2.84 -14.63
CA VAL A 117 -14.48 -2.98 -16.04
C VAL A 117 -15.83 -3.68 -16.18
N GLU A 118 -16.05 -4.78 -15.44
CA GLU A 118 -17.33 -5.50 -15.44
C GLU A 118 -18.48 -4.62 -14.93
N PHE A 119 -18.23 -3.81 -13.89
CA PHE A 119 -19.20 -2.87 -13.33
C PHE A 119 -19.58 -1.77 -14.33
N LEU A 120 -18.61 -1.18 -15.03
CA LEU A 120 -18.90 -0.20 -16.09
C LEU A 120 -19.72 -0.81 -17.23
N GLN A 121 -19.42 -2.04 -17.63
CA GLN A 121 -20.20 -2.77 -18.64
C GLN A 121 -21.62 -3.08 -18.16
N HIS A 122 -21.81 -3.34 -16.86
CA HIS A 122 -23.13 -3.51 -16.27
C HIS A 122 -23.94 -2.19 -16.35
N ILE A 123 -23.39 -1.08 -15.87
CA ILE A 123 -24.05 0.25 -15.95
C ILE A 123 -24.42 0.59 -17.39
N LYS A 124 -23.51 0.38 -18.35
CA LYS A 124 -23.77 0.69 -19.76
C LYS A 124 -24.96 -0.09 -20.33
N ARG A 125 -25.16 -1.33 -19.90
CA ARG A 125 -26.31 -2.15 -20.31
C ARG A 125 -27.60 -1.66 -19.68
N GLU A 126 -27.58 -1.27 -18.40
CA GLU A 126 -28.77 -0.76 -17.70
C GLU A 126 -29.24 0.60 -18.23
N ILE A 127 -28.31 1.50 -18.60
CA ILE A 127 -28.67 2.82 -19.17
C ILE A 127 -29.12 2.70 -20.65
N GLY A 128 -28.63 1.69 -21.37
CA GLY A 128 -28.98 1.45 -22.77
C GLY A 128 -30.34 0.77 -22.99
N ASN A 129 -30.96 0.30 -21.91
CA ASN A 129 -32.33 -0.23 -21.87
C ASN A 129 -33.31 0.86 -21.40
#